data_AF-A0A966SLC2-F1
#
_entry.id   AF-A0A966SLC2-F1
#
_cell.length_a   1.000
_cell.length_b   1.000
_cell.length_c   1.000
_cell.angle_alpha   90.00
_cell.angle_beta   90.00
_cell.angle_gamma   90.00
#
_symmetry.space_group_name_H-M   'P 1'
#
loop_
_entity.id
_entity.type
_entity.pdbx_description
1 polymer ?
#
loop_
_entity_poly.entity_id
_entity_poly.type
_entity_poly.pdbx_seq_one_letter_code
_entity_poly.pdbx_strand_id
1 'polypeptide(L)'
;MKLLLAPRPLLRRDGSVLVVTLLIALIIGITLAAFMDLSSAQHKAVIRSGVWNSCIPLAEAGMEEALNHLKLNSTNLASQGWTKSTTGLTMSNGISLAGTVYYRSRSLNGGNYIAAIQGSSTPTLTCQGNLPKPLSSTEMISRTIQMTTVGGALYSKGLVAKGNVSWNGSILSDSFDSQNPSYSTGGLYDATKRKDSGSVGSVNGNISTGANGTIYGNASTGPTGAISTGAHGAVGDAAYIAGGGTGIQTGHSANDLNVSFPDAAVPFTTTVIPSGGNVTNSTVTTNATA
;
A
#
# COMPACT_ATOMS: atom_id res chain seq x y z
N MET A 1 -35.21 74.57 84.77
CA MET A 1 -33.83 74.07 84.63
C MET A 1 -33.88 72.83 83.74
N LYS A 2 -33.46 72.96 82.47
CA LYS A 2 -33.48 71.88 81.46
C LYS A 2 -32.32 70.92 81.73
N LEU A 3 -32.59 69.64 81.94
CA LEU A 3 -31.59 68.57 81.84
C LEU A 3 -31.89 67.77 80.56
N LEU A 4 -31.02 67.92 79.57
CA LEU A 4 -31.10 67.27 78.26
C LEU A 4 -30.58 65.82 78.36
N LEU A 5 -31.39 64.87 77.92
CA LEU A 5 -31.03 63.46 77.76
C LEU A 5 -30.12 63.31 76.54
N ALA A 6 -28.94 62.71 76.71
CA ALA A 6 -27.99 62.46 75.63
C ALA A 6 -28.47 61.29 74.71
N PRO A 7 -28.39 61.42 73.37
CA PRO A 7 -28.77 60.36 72.44
C PRO A 7 -27.70 59.25 72.39
N ARG A 8 -28.15 58.00 72.35
CA ARG A 8 -27.31 56.81 72.19
C ARG A 8 -26.79 56.71 70.74
N PRO A 9 -25.51 56.34 70.51
CA PRO A 9 -24.97 56.20 69.16
C PRO A 9 -25.53 54.93 68.50
N LEU A 10 -26.21 55.10 67.37
CA LEU A 10 -26.61 54.00 66.48
C LEU A 10 -25.35 53.48 65.76
N LEU A 11 -24.98 52.21 65.98
CA LEU A 11 -23.90 51.58 65.25
C LEU A 11 -24.19 51.60 63.74
N ARG A 12 -23.32 52.26 62.99
CA ARG A 12 -23.38 52.45 61.54
C ARG A 12 -23.23 51.10 60.82
N ARG A 13 -24.25 50.67 60.07
CA ARG A 13 -24.27 49.41 59.28
C ARG A 13 -23.88 49.59 57.80
N ASP A 14 -23.55 50.80 57.36
CA ASP A 14 -23.50 51.13 55.93
C ASP A 14 -22.18 50.78 55.21
N GLY A 15 -21.09 50.53 55.94
CA GLY A 15 -19.80 50.16 55.35
C GLY A 15 -19.71 48.70 54.88
N SER A 16 -20.55 47.81 55.43
CA SER A 16 -20.49 46.37 55.15
C SER A 16 -21.02 46.00 53.76
N VAL A 17 -21.96 46.78 53.20
CA VAL A 17 -22.62 46.44 51.93
C VAL A 17 -21.69 46.71 50.74
N LEU A 18 -20.98 47.84 50.75
CA LEU A 18 -20.03 48.20 49.69
C LEU A 18 -18.92 47.14 49.56
N VAL A 19 -18.35 46.72 50.68
CA VAL A 19 -17.28 45.70 50.72
C VAL A 19 -17.78 44.37 50.15
N VAL A 20 -18.99 43.95 50.52
CA VAL A 20 -19.59 42.71 50.00
C VAL A 20 -19.84 42.82 48.49
N THR A 21 -20.35 43.95 47.99
CA THR A 21 -20.57 44.12 46.54
C THR A 21 -19.27 44.13 45.74
N LEU A 22 -18.19 44.71 46.28
CA LEU A 22 -16.89 44.75 45.62
C LEU A 22 -16.23 43.36 45.59
N LEU A 23 -16.36 42.59 46.67
CA LEU A 23 -15.87 41.21 46.72
C LEU A 23 -16.63 40.30 45.74
N ILE A 24 -17.96 40.42 45.67
CA ILE A 24 -18.76 39.67 44.70
C ILE A 24 -18.37 40.04 43.26
N ALA A 25 -18.21 41.34 42.98
CA ALA A 25 -17.76 41.80 41.66
C ALA A 25 -16.35 41.30 41.31
N LEU A 26 -15.42 41.29 42.28
CA LEU A 26 -14.07 40.75 42.10
C LEU A 26 -14.11 39.25 41.76
N ILE A 27 -14.90 38.46 42.51
CA ILE A 27 -15.04 37.03 42.28
C ILE A 27 -15.62 36.77 40.90
N ILE A 28 -16.68 37.48 40.51
CA ILE A 28 -17.28 37.36 39.17
C ILE A 28 -16.25 37.71 38.09
N GLY A 29 -15.50 38.81 38.25
CA GLY A 29 -14.45 39.21 37.31
C GLY A 29 -13.37 38.16 37.12
N ILE A 30 -12.87 37.56 38.21
CA ILE A 30 -11.87 36.49 38.15
C ILE A 30 -12.45 35.24 37.48
N THR A 31 -13.67 34.84 37.83
CA THR A 31 -14.31 33.66 37.23
C THR A 31 -14.57 33.84 35.72
N LEU A 32 -14.97 35.04 35.28
CA LEU A 32 -15.19 35.34 33.87
C LEU A 32 -13.87 35.34 33.09
N ALA A 33 -12.80 35.91 33.65
CA ALA A 33 -11.47 35.86 33.04
C ALA A 33 -10.97 34.42 32.89
N ALA A 34 -11.13 33.59 33.93
CA ALA A 34 -10.77 32.17 33.89
C ALA A 34 -11.61 31.40 32.87
N PHE A 35 -12.92 31.68 32.76
CA PHE A 35 -13.79 31.04 31.77
C PHE A 35 -13.42 31.43 30.35
N MET A 36 -13.07 32.70 30.10
CA MET A 36 -12.65 33.16 28.78
C MET A 36 -11.34 32.50 28.34
N ASP A 37 -10.39 32.33 29.26
CA ASP A 37 -9.14 31.63 28.97
C ASP A 37 -9.38 30.13 28.67
N LEU A 38 -10.24 29.48 29.47
CA LEU A 38 -10.64 28.10 29.21
C LEU A 38 -11.35 27.94 27.85
N SER A 39 -12.27 28.83 27.52
CA SER A 39 -12.98 28.82 26.23
C SER A 39 -12.02 29.03 25.06
N SER A 40 -11.08 29.97 25.18
CA SER A 40 -10.02 30.20 24.18
C SER A 40 -9.14 28.95 23.98
N ALA A 41 -8.74 28.30 25.07
CA ALA A 41 -7.98 27.06 25.02
C ALA A 41 -8.77 25.92 24.35
N GLN A 42 -10.06 25.77 24.68
CA GLN A 42 -10.95 24.80 24.05
C GLN A 42 -11.11 25.05 22.54
N HIS A 43 -11.36 26.31 22.14
CA HIS A 43 -11.44 26.68 20.72
C HIS A 43 -10.14 26.34 19.97
N LYS A 44 -8.97 26.66 20.53
CA LYS A 44 -7.68 26.32 19.92
C LYS A 44 -7.49 24.81 19.79
N ALA A 45 -7.87 24.04 20.81
CA ALA A 45 -7.77 22.58 20.79
C ALA A 45 -8.68 21.97 19.71
N VAL A 46 -9.91 22.46 19.57
CA VAL A 46 -10.87 21.97 18.57
C VAL A 46 -10.38 22.26 17.15
N ILE A 47 -9.94 23.49 16.86
CA ILE A 47 -9.44 23.83 15.51
C ILE A 47 -8.17 23.00 15.20
N ARG A 48 -7.26 22.82 16.17
CA ARG A 48 -6.07 21.97 16.00
C ARG A 48 -6.45 20.53 15.63
N SER A 49 -7.45 19.96 16.30
CA SER A 49 -7.96 18.62 15.98
C SER A 49 -8.57 18.55 14.58
N GLY A 50 -9.28 19.60 14.16
CA GLY A 50 -9.79 19.72 12.79
C GLY A 50 -8.66 19.71 11.76
N VAL A 51 -7.64 20.54 11.93
CA VAL A 51 -6.46 20.59 11.04
C VAL A 51 -5.74 19.24 11.00
N TRP A 52 -5.56 18.60 12.16
CA TRP A 52 -4.91 17.30 12.25
C TRP A 52 -5.65 16.21 11.47
N ASN A 53 -7.00 16.21 11.47
CA ASN A 53 -7.79 15.32 10.63
C ASN A 53 -7.65 15.68 9.14
N SER A 54 -7.66 16.97 8.80
CA SER A 54 -7.49 17.45 7.43
C SER A 54 -6.12 17.14 6.81
N CYS A 55 -5.11 16.80 7.60
CA CYS A 55 -3.81 16.35 7.08
C CYS A 55 -3.87 14.97 6.40
N ILE A 56 -4.88 14.13 6.70
CA ILE A 56 -4.98 12.77 6.15
C ILE A 56 -5.17 12.78 4.63
N PRO A 57 -6.15 13.52 4.06
CA PRO A 57 -6.29 13.63 2.60
C PRO A 57 -5.04 14.12 1.88
N LEU A 58 -4.25 15.03 2.47
CA LEU A 58 -2.97 15.45 1.88
C LEU A 58 -1.95 14.32 1.87
N ALA A 59 -1.89 13.53 2.94
CA ALA A 59 -1.00 12.38 3.02
C ALA A 59 -1.39 11.29 2.01
N GLU A 60 -2.69 11.03 1.84
CA GLU A 60 -3.25 10.12 0.84
C GLU A 60 -2.92 10.56 -0.59
N ALA A 61 -3.06 11.85 -0.89
CA ALA A 61 -2.68 12.39 -2.21
C ALA A 61 -1.19 12.15 -2.52
N GLY A 62 -0.31 12.32 -1.53
CA GLY A 62 1.11 11.99 -1.68
C GLY A 62 1.37 10.50 -1.86
N MET A 63 0.59 9.65 -1.18
CA MET A 63 0.69 8.20 -1.30
C MET A 63 0.28 7.69 -2.68
N GLU A 64 -0.79 8.24 -3.25
CA GLU A 64 -1.24 7.94 -4.61
C GLU A 64 -0.20 8.35 -5.65
N GLU A 65 0.43 9.52 -5.48
CA GLU A 65 1.52 9.92 -6.37
C GLU A 65 2.73 8.97 -6.28
N ALA A 66 3.10 8.56 -5.07
CA ALA A 66 4.19 7.62 -4.85
C ALA A 66 3.91 6.25 -5.47
N LEU A 67 2.68 5.74 -5.30
CA LEU A 67 2.26 4.45 -5.84
C LEU A 67 2.25 4.49 -7.38
N ASN A 68 1.72 5.57 -7.98
CA ASN A 68 1.74 5.73 -9.42
C ASN A 68 3.17 5.87 -9.97
N HIS A 69 4.05 6.59 -9.27
CA HIS A 69 5.45 6.70 -9.66
C HIS A 69 6.16 5.35 -9.66
N LEU A 70 5.95 4.53 -8.62
CA LEU A 70 6.44 3.16 -8.54
C LEU A 70 5.91 2.28 -9.67
N LYS A 71 4.63 2.42 -10.02
CA LYS A 71 4.01 1.63 -11.09
C LYS A 71 4.61 1.95 -12.46
N LEU A 72 4.91 3.23 -12.72
CA LEU A 72 5.41 3.69 -14.01
C LEU A 72 6.94 3.55 -14.16
N ASN A 73 7.70 3.65 -13.07
CA ASN A 73 9.16 3.70 -13.11
C ASN A 73 9.78 2.60 -12.24
N SER A 74 10.16 1.49 -12.86
CA SER A 74 10.79 0.35 -12.17
C SER A 74 12.32 0.44 -12.08
N THR A 75 12.96 1.22 -12.96
CA THR A 75 14.43 1.28 -13.08
C THR A 75 15.03 2.61 -12.61
N ASN A 76 14.26 3.71 -12.65
CA ASN A 76 14.72 5.03 -12.25
C ASN A 76 13.69 5.80 -11.40
N LEU A 77 13.81 5.65 -10.08
CA LEU A 77 12.98 6.32 -9.08
C LEU A 77 13.39 7.79 -8.80
N ALA A 78 14.45 8.30 -9.44
CA ALA A 78 14.84 9.72 -9.37
C ALA A 78 14.25 10.54 -10.53
N SER A 79 13.36 9.94 -11.32
CA SER A 79 12.75 10.59 -12.47
C SER A 79 11.51 11.41 -12.07
N GLN A 80 10.91 12.13 -13.01
CA GLN A 80 9.63 12.84 -12.83
C GLN A 80 9.61 13.87 -11.67
N GLY A 81 10.76 14.39 -11.25
CA GLY A 81 10.87 15.38 -10.16
C GLY A 81 11.02 14.77 -8.77
N TRP A 82 11.30 13.47 -8.66
CA TRP A 82 11.70 12.82 -7.41
C TRP A 82 13.19 13.04 -7.15
N THR A 83 13.54 13.31 -5.90
CA THR A 83 14.92 13.53 -5.47
C THR A 83 15.44 12.30 -4.74
N LYS A 84 16.65 11.85 -5.09
CA LYS A 84 17.33 10.76 -4.39
C LYS A 84 18.16 11.30 -3.24
N SER A 85 17.95 10.79 -2.03
CA SER A 85 18.84 10.92 -0.89
C SER A 85 19.49 9.58 -0.58
N THR A 86 20.80 9.57 -0.32
CA THR A 86 21.55 8.37 0.07
C THR A 86 21.79 8.28 1.58
N THR A 87 21.59 9.39 2.30
CA THR A 87 21.81 9.51 3.75
C THR A 87 20.52 9.37 4.56
N GLY A 88 19.38 9.27 3.89
CA GLY A 88 18.06 9.23 4.51
C GLY A 88 17.26 10.52 4.35
N LEU A 89 16.08 10.57 4.95
CA LEU A 89 15.20 11.75 4.96
C LEU A 89 14.58 11.91 6.34
N THR A 90 14.71 13.09 6.93
CA THR A 90 13.98 13.45 8.15
C THR A 90 12.74 14.25 7.78
N MET A 91 11.57 13.70 8.08
CA MET A 91 10.29 14.37 7.87
C MET A 91 10.04 15.43 8.95
N SER A 92 9.10 16.34 8.69
CA SER A 92 8.83 17.51 9.55
C SER A 92 8.31 17.14 10.94
N ASN A 93 7.85 15.90 11.15
CA ASN A 93 7.43 15.37 12.45
C ASN A 93 8.53 14.61 13.20
N GLY A 94 9.76 14.63 12.71
CA GLY A 94 10.91 13.94 13.32
C GLY A 94 11.05 12.47 12.96
N ILE A 95 10.21 11.92 12.08
CA ILE A 95 10.42 10.57 11.55
C ILE A 95 11.61 10.59 10.58
N SER A 96 12.63 9.78 10.91
CA SER A 96 13.83 9.63 10.08
C SER A 96 13.78 8.32 9.30
N LEU A 97 13.82 8.42 7.98
CA LEU A 97 13.97 7.28 7.08
C LEU A 97 15.46 7.07 6.82
N ALA A 98 15.97 5.89 7.14
CA ALA A 98 17.36 5.53 6.91
C ALA A 98 17.59 4.96 5.50
N GLY A 99 18.84 5.08 5.03
CA GLY A 99 19.28 4.50 3.76
C GLY A 99 18.96 5.34 2.52
N THR A 100 18.90 4.68 1.37
CA THR A 100 18.53 5.37 0.12
C THR A 100 17.02 5.57 0.05
N VAL A 101 16.62 6.84 -0.01
CA VAL A 101 15.23 7.29 -0.06
C VAL A 101 15.03 8.14 -1.31
N TYR A 102 13.96 7.90 -2.04
CA TYR A 102 13.49 8.79 -3.11
C TYR A 102 12.31 9.57 -2.58
N TYR A 103 12.34 10.89 -2.65
CA TYR A 103 11.29 11.72 -2.08
C TYR A 103 10.84 12.83 -3.01
N ARG A 104 9.59 13.25 -2.82
CA ARG A 104 8.98 14.36 -3.51
C ARG A 104 8.10 15.14 -2.55
N SER A 105 8.09 16.45 -2.68
CA SER A 105 7.15 17.32 -1.99
C SER A 105 6.34 18.16 -2.98
N ARG A 106 5.08 18.42 -2.65
CA ARG A 106 4.25 19.40 -3.34
C ARG A 106 3.35 20.14 -2.37
N SER A 107 2.96 21.34 -2.75
CA SER A 107 1.96 22.14 -2.02
C SER A 107 0.57 21.92 -2.62
N LEU A 108 -0.43 21.70 -1.77
CA LEU A 108 -1.83 21.51 -2.12
C LEU A 108 -2.70 22.31 -1.15
N ASN A 109 -3.53 23.21 -1.68
CA ASN A 109 -4.59 23.91 -0.92
C ASN A 109 -4.14 24.48 0.44
N GLY A 110 -3.01 25.22 0.47
CA GLY A 110 -2.48 25.84 1.69
C GLY A 110 -1.69 24.91 2.64
N GLY A 111 -1.60 23.62 2.32
CA GLY A 111 -0.71 22.65 2.96
C GLY A 111 0.35 22.11 2.00
N ASN A 112 1.15 21.17 2.49
CA ASN A 112 2.07 20.41 1.65
C ASN A 112 2.05 18.93 2.03
N TYR A 113 2.53 18.09 1.13
CA TYR A 113 2.88 16.72 1.47
C TYR A 113 4.32 16.43 1.08
N ILE A 114 4.88 15.43 1.75
CA ILE A 114 6.18 14.84 1.46
C ILE A 114 5.96 13.34 1.32
N ALA A 115 6.13 12.83 0.11
CA ALA A 115 6.09 11.40 -0.18
C ALA A 115 7.52 10.86 -0.29
N ALA A 116 7.77 9.70 0.29
CA ALA A 116 9.08 9.06 0.34
C ALA A 116 8.97 7.56 0.03
N ILE A 117 9.93 7.06 -0.74
CA ILE A 117 10.05 5.67 -1.21
C ILE A 117 11.39 5.13 -0.72
N GLN A 118 11.37 4.08 0.10
CA GLN A 118 12.56 3.31 0.44
C GLN A 118 12.72 2.16 -0.57
N GLY A 119 13.79 2.20 -1.35
CA GLY A 119 14.07 1.22 -2.40
C GLY A 119 14.55 -0.11 -1.81
N SER A 120 13.68 -1.12 -1.81
CA SER A 120 13.99 -2.51 -1.51
C SER A 120 13.25 -3.42 -2.53
N SER A 121 13.40 -4.74 -2.44
CA SER A 121 12.61 -5.68 -3.27
C SER A 121 11.10 -5.56 -3.04
N THR A 122 10.69 -4.96 -1.92
CA THR A 122 9.32 -4.62 -1.54
C THR A 122 9.28 -3.17 -1.05
N PRO A 123 9.19 -2.19 -1.98
CA PRO A 123 9.29 -0.78 -1.64
C PRO A 123 8.33 -0.38 -0.51
N THR A 124 8.85 0.33 0.47
CA THR A 124 8.04 0.92 1.54
C THR A 124 7.85 2.40 1.26
N LEU A 125 6.58 2.81 1.21
CA LEU A 125 6.13 4.16 0.97
C LEU A 125 5.78 4.81 2.30
N THR A 126 6.35 5.97 2.57
CA THR A 126 6.00 6.80 3.73
C THR A 126 5.60 8.17 3.23
N CYS A 127 4.39 8.61 3.57
CA CYS A 127 3.87 9.91 3.13
C CYS A 127 3.42 10.72 4.34
N GLN A 128 3.76 12.00 4.33
CA GLN A 128 3.40 12.96 5.36
C GLN A 128 2.59 14.09 4.75
N GLY A 129 1.41 14.37 5.31
CA GLY A 129 0.61 15.54 5.00
C GLY A 129 0.74 16.58 6.10
N ASN A 130 1.04 17.82 5.73
CA ASN A 130 1.29 18.93 6.64
C ASN A 130 0.33 20.09 6.35
N LEU A 131 -0.26 20.65 7.41
CA LEU A 131 -1.05 21.87 7.37
C LEU A 131 -0.60 22.84 8.47
N PRO A 132 -0.71 24.16 8.25
CA PRO A 132 -0.33 25.14 9.25
C PRO A 132 -1.22 25.03 10.50
N LYS A 133 -0.60 25.20 11.67
CA LYS A 133 -1.31 25.30 12.94
C LYS A 133 -2.21 26.54 12.93
N PRO A 134 -3.38 26.49 13.61
CA PRO A 134 -4.23 27.67 13.73
C PRO A 134 -3.45 28.87 14.28
N LEU A 135 -3.56 30.02 13.61
CA LEU A 135 -2.89 31.28 13.97
C LEU A 135 -1.36 31.27 13.84
N SER A 136 -0.76 30.30 13.13
CA SER A 136 0.66 30.28 12.79
C SER A 136 0.84 29.94 11.31
N SER A 137 1.84 30.53 10.67
CA SER A 137 2.27 30.20 9.30
C SER A 137 3.54 29.36 9.27
N THR A 138 4.20 29.15 10.41
CA THR A 138 5.50 28.49 10.50
C THR A 138 5.44 27.14 11.22
N GLU A 139 4.52 26.98 12.16
CA GLU A 139 4.30 25.72 12.85
C GLU A 139 3.31 24.86 12.08
N MET A 140 3.74 23.66 11.68
CA MET A 140 2.90 22.72 10.93
C MET A 140 2.39 21.60 11.84
N ILE A 141 1.15 21.21 11.64
CA ILE A 141 0.56 19.97 12.14
C ILE A 141 0.68 18.94 11.03
N SER A 142 1.08 17.72 11.39
CA SER A 142 1.41 16.68 10.43
C SER A 142 0.76 15.34 10.77
N ARG A 143 0.43 14.57 9.74
CA ARG A 143 0.04 13.16 9.80
C ARG A 143 0.94 12.38 8.87
N THR A 144 1.45 11.25 9.33
CA THR A 144 2.26 10.34 8.51
C THR A 144 1.53 9.01 8.38
N ILE A 145 1.51 8.50 7.16
CA ILE A 145 1.01 7.17 6.80
C ILE A 145 2.14 6.39 6.14
N GLN A 146 2.15 5.08 6.34
CA GLN A 146 3.13 4.17 5.76
C GLN A 146 2.42 2.99 5.10
N MET A 147 2.90 2.60 3.93
CA MET A 147 2.40 1.47 3.16
C MET A 147 3.57 0.65 2.65
N THR A 148 3.52 -0.66 2.81
CA THR A 148 4.49 -1.59 2.23
C THR A 148 3.89 -2.20 0.97
N THR A 149 4.62 -2.14 -0.13
CA THR A 149 4.21 -2.76 -1.39
C THR A 149 4.75 -4.18 -1.48
N VAL A 150 3.98 -5.07 -2.10
CA VAL A 150 4.44 -6.43 -2.46
C VAL A 150 4.65 -6.50 -3.96
N GLY A 151 5.71 -7.17 -4.40
CA GLY A 151 5.99 -7.34 -5.81
C GLY A 151 4.91 -8.17 -6.50
N GLY A 152 4.25 -7.59 -7.50
CA GLY A 152 3.38 -8.34 -8.40
C GLY A 152 4.23 -9.03 -9.47
N ALA A 153 4.45 -10.35 -9.35
CA ALA A 153 5.07 -11.10 -10.43
C ALA A 153 4.10 -11.23 -11.61
N LEU A 154 4.54 -10.84 -12.82
CA LEU A 154 3.74 -11.02 -14.05
C LEU A 154 3.43 -12.51 -14.30
N TYR A 155 4.28 -13.40 -13.80
CA TYR A 155 4.10 -14.86 -13.80
C TYR A 155 4.41 -15.40 -12.40
N SER A 156 3.49 -15.23 -11.45
CA SER A 156 3.66 -15.72 -10.07
C SER A 156 3.53 -17.25 -9.95
N LYS A 157 3.11 -17.91 -11.03
CA LYS A 157 2.76 -19.33 -11.12
C LYS A 157 3.27 -19.87 -12.45
N GLY A 158 3.62 -21.15 -12.50
CA GLY A 158 4.06 -21.83 -13.74
C GLY A 158 2.95 -21.96 -14.78
N LEU A 159 1.69 -22.01 -14.35
CA LEU A 159 0.52 -21.97 -15.24
C LEU A 159 -0.60 -21.14 -14.59
N VAL A 160 -1.18 -20.20 -15.32
CA VAL A 160 -2.39 -19.49 -14.89
C VAL A 160 -3.41 -19.44 -16.02
N ALA A 161 -4.67 -19.74 -15.71
CA ALA A 161 -5.77 -19.59 -16.65
C ALA A 161 -6.80 -18.55 -16.16
N LYS A 162 -7.41 -17.80 -17.10
CA LYS A 162 -8.55 -16.91 -16.81
C LYS A 162 -9.78 -17.69 -16.36
N GLY A 163 -9.99 -18.87 -16.94
CA GLY A 163 -11.06 -19.82 -16.58
C GLY A 163 -10.50 -21.12 -15.98
N ASN A 164 -11.21 -22.22 -16.16
CA ASN A 164 -10.85 -23.51 -15.55
C ASN A 164 -9.51 -24.06 -16.04
N VAL A 165 -8.79 -24.73 -15.13
CA VAL A 165 -7.67 -25.62 -15.44
C VAL A 165 -8.14 -27.05 -15.22
N SER A 166 -8.32 -27.82 -16.29
CA SER A 166 -8.74 -29.22 -16.23
C SER A 166 -7.69 -30.11 -16.86
N TRP A 167 -6.98 -30.89 -16.04
CA TRP A 167 -6.00 -31.86 -16.50
C TRP A 167 -6.64 -33.22 -16.76
N ASN A 168 -6.19 -33.87 -17.82
CA ASN A 168 -6.56 -35.25 -18.15
C ASN A 168 -5.28 -36.06 -18.35
N GLY A 169 -5.17 -37.19 -17.65
CA GLY A 169 -3.97 -38.02 -17.62
C GLY A 169 -3.01 -37.67 -16.49
N SER A 170 -1.74 -38.07 -16.64
CA SER A 170 -0.68 -37.89 -15.65
C SER A 170 0.15 -36.65 -15.96
N ILE A 171 -0.46 -35.47 -15.80
CA ILE A 171 0.20 -34.19 -16.06
C ILE A 171 1.04 -33.79 -14.84
N LEU A 172 2.24 -33.27 -15.11
CA LEU A 172 3.19 -32.82 -14.12
C LEU A 172 3.41 -31.30 -14.26
N SER A 173 3.39 -30.57 -13.14
CA SER A 173 3.92 -29.20 -13.09
C SER A 173 4.97 -29.10 -11.99
N ASP A 174 6.17 -28.67 -12.35
CA ASP A 174 7.30 -28.45 -11.46
C ASP A 174 8.11 -27.22 -11.89
N SER A 175 9.24 -26.96 -11.24
CA SER A 175 10.18 -25.93 -11.64
C SER A 175 11.62 -26.43 -11.63
N PHE A 176 12.49 -25.75 -12.36
CA PHE A 176 13.94 -26.00 -12.36
C PHE A 176 14.71 -24.69 -12.42
N ASP A 177 15.99 -24.74 -12.07
CA ASP A 177 16.86 -23.57 -12.03
C ASP A 177 18.22 -23.93 -12.63
N SER A 178 18.46 -23.42 -13.84
CA SER A 178 19.67 -23.72 -14.63
C SER A 178 20.94 -23.16 -14.01
N GLN A 179 20.84 -22.24 -13.05
CA GLN A 179 22.01 -21.65 -12.37
C GLN A 179 22.39 -22.43 -11.10
N ASN A 180 21.51 -23.31 -10.60
CA ASN A 180 21.74 -24.05 -9.37
C ASN A 180 22.01 -25.54 -9.66
N PRO A 181 23.22 -26.06 -9.40
CA PRO A 181 23.57 -27.47 -9.59
C PRO A 181 22.77 -28.46 -8.73
N SER A 182 22.13 -27.98 -7.67
CA SER A 182 21.22 -28.78 -6.83
C SER A 182 19.86 -29.01 -7.51
N TYR A 183 19.51 -28.15 -8.47
CA TYR A 183 18.22 -28.16 -9.18
C TYR A 183 18.35 -28.22 -10.71
N SER A 184 19.54 -28.63 -11.18
CA SER A 184 19.85 -28.88 -12.57
C SER A 184 21.05 -29.83 -12.68
N THR A 185 21.22 -30.46 -13.84
CA THR A 185 22.39 -31.29 -14.15
C THR A 185 23.07 -30.70 -15.38
N GLY A 186 24.21 -30.02 -15.16
CA GLY A 186 24.89 -29.27 -16.22
C GLY A 186 24.08 -28.08 -16.77
N GLY A 187 23.17 -27.51 -15.97
CA GLY A 187 22.25 -26.46 -16.41
C GLY A 187 21.00 -26.98 -17.16
N LEU A 188 20.86 -28.30 -17.34
CA LEU A 188 19.67 -28.93 -17.92
C LEU A 188 18.67 -29.37 -16.84
N TYR A 189 17.40 -29.46 -17.24
CA TYR A 189 16.34 -30.04 -16.43
C TYR A 189 16.66 -31.50 -16.08
N ASP A 190 16.45 -31.85 -14.81
CA ASP A 190 16.62 -33.20 -14.28
C ASP A 190 15.42 -33.51 -13.38
N ALA A 191 14.64 -34.52 -13.74
CA ALA A 191 13.43 -34.90 -13.04
C ALA A 191 13.69 -35.32 -11.58
N THR A 192 14.90 -35.72 -11.22
CA THR A 192 15.27 -36.06 -9.83
C THR A 192 15.61 -34.83 -8.98
N LYS A 193 15.82 -33.68 -9.61
CA LYS A 193 16.26 -32.42 -9.00
C LYS A 193 15.26 -31.28 -9.21
N ARG A 194 13.98 -31.60 -9.37
CA ARG A 194 12.92 -30.60 -9.54
C ARG A 194 12.71 -29.78 -8.27
N LYS A 195 12.23 -28.55 -8.44
CA LYS A 195 11.76 -27.65 -7.38
C LYS A 195 10.23 -27.64 -7.30
N ASP A 196 9.74 -27.09 -6.20
CA ASP A 196 8.33 -26.94 -5.80
C ASP A 196 7.74 -25.56 -6.18
N SER A 197 8.24 -24.93 -7.24
CA SER A 197 7.72 -23.64 -7.73
C SER A 197 6.86 -23.77 -8.99
N GLY A 198 6.45 -24.99 -9.35
CA GLY A 198 5.51 -25.30 -10.45
C GLY A 198 4.06 -25.02 -10.10
N SER A 199 3.80 -23.90 -9.42
CA SER A 199 2.46 -23.59 -8.90
C SER A 199 1.46 -23.31 -10.02
N VAL A 200 0.18 -23.63 -9.81
CA VAL A 200 -0.89 -23.49 -10.82
C VAL A 200 -2.00 -22.57 -10.32
N GLY A 201 -2.53 -21.72 -11.19
CA GLY A 201 -3.54 -20.71 -10.88
C GLY A 201 -4.77 -20.74 -11.79
N SER A 202 -5.95 -20.43 -11.25
CA SER A 202 -7.16 -20.14 -12.02
C SER A 202 -7.85 -18.90 -11.47
N VAL A 203 -8.09 -17.89 -12.31
CA VAL A 203 -8.62 -16.59 -11.83
C VAL A 203 -10.13 -16.66 -11.58
N ASN A 204 -10.91 -17.09 -12.58
CA ASN A 204 -12.38 -17.15 -12.49
C ASN A 204 -12.90 -18.58 -12.72
N GLY A 205 -12.15 -19.59 -12.25
CA GLY A 205 -12.48 -20.98 -12.50
C GLY A 205 -11.91 -21.95 -11.47
N ASN A 206 -12.14 -23.23 -11.76
CA ASN A 206 -11.69 -24.33 -10.91
C ASN A 206 -10.36 -24.91 -11.41
N ILE A 207 -9.60 -25.51 -10.50
CA ILE A 207 -8.43 -26.32 -10.83
C ILE A 207 -8.77 -27.79 -10.55
N SER A 208 -8.68 -28.64 -11.56
CA SER A 208 -8.79 -30.09 -11.44
C SER A 208 -7.52 -30.74 -11.98
N THR A 209 -6.80 -31.45 -11.12
CA THR A 209 -5.58 -32.18 -11.52
C THR A 209 -5.89 -33.54 -12.18
N GLY A 210 -7.16 -33.91 -12.33
CA GLY A 210 -7.56 -35.21 -12.86
C GLY A 210 -7.14 -36.37 -11.95
N ALA A 211 -7.11 -37.60 -12.48
CA ALA A 211 -6.89 -38.81 -11.67
C ALA A 211 -5.47 -38.91 -11.09
N ASN A 212 -4.45 -38.48 -11.85
CA ASN A 212 -3.03 -38.71 -11.56
C ASN A 212 -2.16 -37.46 -11.77
N GLY A 213 -2.75 -36.26 -11.80
CA GLY A 213 -1.99 -35.03 -12.03
C GLY A 213 -1.31 -34.51 -10.76
N THR A 214 -0.06 -34.08 -10.91
CA THR A 214 0.81 -33.70 -9.79
C THR A 214 1.34 -32.28 -9.96
N ILE A 215 1.12 -31.44 -8.96
CA ILE A 215 1.60 -30.05 -8.86
C ILE A 215 2.64 -29.99 -7.75
N TYR A 216 3.90 -29.77 -8.13
CA TYR A 216 5.00 -29.45 -7.21
C TYR A 216 4.95 -27.94 -6.90
N GLY A 217 4.29 -27.58 -5.81
CA GLY A 217 4.05 -26.22 -5.36
C GLY A 217 2.63 -26.00 -4.87
N ASN A 218 2.03 -24.86 -5.22
CA ASN A 218 0.75 -24.43 -4.69
C ASN A 218 -0.30 -24.31 -5.80
N ALA A 219 -1.54 -24.68 -5.49
CA ALA A 219 -2.70 -24.40 -6.32
C ALA A 219 -3.44 -23.18 -5.77
N SER A 220 -3.77 -22.21 -6.62
CA SER A 220 -4.48 -21.00 -6.18
C SER A 220 -5.65 -20.68 -7.11
N THR A 221 -6.83 -20.45 -6.55
CA THR A 221 -8.00 -20.02 -7.32
C THR A 221 -8.45 -18.62 -6.92
N GLY A 222 -9.29 -17.99 -7.73
CA GLY A 222 -10.05 -16.82 -7.28
C GLY A 222 -11.06 -17.19 -6.18
N PRO A 223 -11.78 -16.20 -5.61
CA PRO A 223 -12.62 -16.38 -4.42
C PRO A 223 -13.70 -17.45 -4.53
N THR A 224 -14.18 -17.73 -5.74
CA THR A 224 -15.26 -18.69 -6.01
C THR A 224 -14.78 -20.01 -6.60
N GLY A 225 -13.48 -20.15 -6.84
CA GLY A 225 -12.92 -21.35 -7.45
C GLY A 225 -12.73 -22.50 -6.44
N ALA A 226 -12.78 -23.71 -6.96
CA ALA A 226 -12.47 -24.92 -6.22
C ALA A 226 -11.22 -25.61 -6.77
N ILE A 227 -10.43 -26.21 -5.87
CA ILE A 227 -9.28 -27.04 -6.22
C ILE A 227 -9.66 -28.48 -5.90
N SER A 228 -9.63 -29.35 -6.91
CA SER A 228 -9.93 -30.78 -6.78
C SER A 228 -8.77 -31.62 -7.29
N THR A 229 -8.48 -32.70 -6.57
CA THR A 229 -7.50 -33.72 -6.94
C THR A 229 -8.21 -35.05 -7.09
N GLY A 230 -7.80 -35.88 -8.05
CA GLY A 230 -8.29 -37.26 -8.17
C GLY A 230 -7.57 -38.21 -7.21
N ALA A 231 -7.88 -39.51 -7.31
CA ALA A 231 -7.42 -40.54 -6.37
C ALA A 231 -5.89 -40.60 -6.16
N HIS A 232 -5.10 -40.26 -7.19
CA HIS A 232 -3.64 -40.20 -7.12
C HIS A 232 -3.09 -38.81 -7.49
N GLY A 233 -3.96 -37.80 -7.61
CA GLY A 233 -3.52 -36.43 -7.88
C GLY A 233 -2.95 -35.82 -6.60
N ALA A 234 -1.90 -35.00 -6.72
CA ALA A 234 -1.26 -34.39 -5.57
C ALA A 234 -0.90 -32.91 -5.80
N VAL A 235 -1.03 -32.09 -4.76
CA VAL A 235 -0.56 -30.70 -4.72
C VAL A 235 0.22 -30.51 -3.43
N GLY A 236 1.49 -30.18 -3.53
CA GLY A 236 2.34 -30.02 -2.35
C GLY A 236 3.80 -29.76 -2.67
N ASP A 237 4.61 -29.68 -1.63
CA ASP A 237 6.06 -29.62 -1.74
C ASP A 237 6.66 -30.93 -2.26
N ALA A 238 7.95 -30.88 -2.62
CA ALA A 238 8.64 -32.04 -3.17
C ALA A 238 8.72 -33.23 -2.19
N ALA A 239 8.75 -32.98 -0.88
CA ALA A 239 8.87 -34.02 0.14
C ALA A 239 7.54 -34.76 0.35
N TYR A 240 6.42 -34.04 0.36
CA TYR A 240 5.07 -34.58 0.45
C TYR A 240 4.78 -35.52 -0.72
N ILE A 241 5.11 -35.09 -1.94
CA ILE A 241 4.88 -35.88 -3.14
C ILE A 241 5.84 -37.07 -3.19
N ALA A 242 7.13 -36.89 -2.86
CA ALA A 242 8.09 -37.99 -2.80
C ALA A 242 7.73 -39.03 -1.72
N GLY A 243 7.07 -38.61 -0.64
CA GLY A 243 6.55 -39.48 0.41
C GLY A 243 5.28 -40.25 0.04
N GLY A 244 4.78 -40.10 -1.19
CA GLY A 244 3.56 -40.77 -1.66
C GLY A 244 2.26 -40.06 -1.25
N GLY A 245 2.34 -38.78 -0.87
CA GLY A 245 1.17 -37.97 -0.53
C GLY A 245 0.22 -37.82 -1.71
N THR A 246 -1.07 -38.09 -1.47
CA THR A 246 -2.16 -37.86 -2.41
C THR A 246 -3.07 -36.75 -1.89
N GLY A 247 -3.70 -36.00 -2.77
CA GLY A 247 -4.52 -34.86 -2.40
C GLY A 247 -3.73 -33.57 -2.22
N ILE A 248 -4.33 -32.62 -1.52
CA ILE A 248 -3.76 -31.27 -1.32
C ILE A 248 -3.09 -31.22 0.04
N GLN A 249 -1.77 -30.96 0.07
CA GLN A 249 -1.04 -30.72 1.31
C GLN A 249 -1.56 -29.47 2.01
N THR A 250 -1.65 -29.53 3.33
CA THR A 250 -2.07 -28.37 4.14
C THR A 250 -1.14 -27.17 3.88
N GLY A 251 -1.73 -26.02 3.54
CA GLY A 251 -0.97 -24.79 3.22
C GLY A 251 -0.61 -24.61 1.74
N HIS A 252 -0.90 -25.59 0.88
CA HIS A 252 -0.60 -25.55 -0.56
C HIS A 252 -1.80 -25.22 -1.45
N SER A 253 -2.94 -24.84 -0.85
CA SER A 253 -4.13 -24.34 -1.54
C SER A 253 -4.54 -22.96 -1.04
N ALA A 254 -4.91 -22.06 -1.95
CA ALA A 254 -5.44 -20.74 -1.62
C ALA A 254 -6.57 -20.31 -2.59
N ASN A 255 -7.48 -19.46 -2.13
CA ASN A 255 -8.64 -18.97 -2.90
C ASN A 255 -8.61 -17.43 -3.07
N ASP A 256 -7.42 -16.85 -3.06
CA ASP A 256 -7.19 -15.40 -3.07
C ASP A 256 -6.38 -14.95 -4.30
N LEU A 257 -6.35 -15.75 -5.36
CA LEU A 257 -5.62 -15.40 -6.58
C LEU A 257 -6.29 -14.19 -7.27
N ASN A 258 -5.65 -13.03 -7.16
CA ASN A 258 -6.10 -11.79 -7.78
C ASN A 258 -5.07 -11.31 -8.83
N VAL A 259 -5.17 -11.85 -10.03
CA VAL A 259 -4.36 -11.43 -11.19
C VAL A 259 -5.28 -11.09 -12.37
N SER A 260 -4.93 -10.05 -13.12
CA SER A 260 -5.73 -9.57 -14.25
C SER A 260 -5.04 -9.88 -15.57
N PHE A 261 -5.78 -10.53 -16.47
CA PHE A 261 -5.38 -10.77 -17.86
C PHE A 261 -6.33 -9.96 -18.77
N PRO A 262 -5.97 -8.72 -19.15
CA PRO A 262 -6.77 -7.93 -20.07
C PRO A 262 -6.81 -8.60 -21.44
N ASP A 263 -7.94 -8.47 -22.14
CA ASP A 263 -8.11 -9.06 -23.46
C ASP A 263 -7.18 -8.38 -24.47
N ALA A 264 -6.58 -9.16 -25.37
CA ALA A 264 -5.76 -8.62 -26.44
C ALA A 264 -6.64 -7.83 -27.41
N ALA A 265 -6.35 -6.53 -27.55
CA ALA A 265 -7.00 -5.71 -28.58
C ALA A 265 -6.49 -6.12 -29.96
N VAL A 266 -7.39 -6.36 -30.91
CA VAL A 266 -6.99 -6.56 -32.30
C VAL A 266 -6.32 -5.29 -32.83
N PRO A 267 -5.20 -5.38 -33.56
CA PRO A 267 -4.47 -4.20 -34.06
C PRO A 267 -5.32 -3.28 -34.95
N PHE A 268 -6.36 -3.85 -35.59
CA PHE A 268 -7.32 -3.16 -36.43
C PHE A 268 -8.54 -4.05 -36.66
N THR A 269 -9.73 -3.45 -36.83
CA THR A 269 -10.97 -4.15 -37.20
C THR A 269 -11.25 -4.07 -38.70
N THR A 270 -10.66 -3.10 -39.40
CA THR A 270 -10.73 -2.92 -40.85
C THR A 270 -9.41 -2.34 -41.36
N THR A 271 -8.69 -3.06 -42.22
CA THR A 271 -7.57 -2.50 -43.00
C THR A 271 -7.73 -2.82 -44.46
N VAL A 272 -7.07 -2.02 -45.29
CA VAL A 272 -6.88 -2.33 -46.70
C VAL A 272 -5.96 -3.55 -46.75
N ILE A 273 -6.51 -4.71 -47.13
CA ILE A 273 -5.72 -5.89 -47.47
C ILE A 273 -4.77 -5.44 -48.58
N PRO A 274 -3.44 -5.69 -48.49
CA PRO A 274 -2.55 -5.40 -49.60
C PRO A 274 -3.09 -6.09 -50.85
N SER A 275 -3.41 -5.31 -51.90
CA SER A 275 -3.84 -5.89 -53.16
C SER A 275 -2.75 -6.82 -53.65
N GLY A 276 -3.09 -8.07 -53.98
CA GLY A 276 -2.15 -9.00 -54.56
C GLY A 276 -1.44 -8.38 -55.76
N GLY A 277 -0.11 -8.40 -55.74
CA GLY A 277 0.74 -7.97 -56.84
C GLY A 277 1.69 -9.12 -57.21
N ASN A 278 1.94 -9.31 -58.49
CA ASN A 278 2.95 -10.26 -58.95
C ASN A 278 4.34 -9.69 -58.68
N VAL A 279 5.18 -10.43 -57.96
CA VAL A 279 6.61 -10.12 -57.85
C VAL A 279 7.30 -10.71 -59.08
N THR A 280 7.51 -9.89 -60.11
CA THR A 280 8.04 -10.37 -61.40
C THR A 280 9.58 -10.40 -61.48
N ASN A 281 10.30 -9.94 -60.46
CA ASN A 281 11.77 -9.87 -60.44
C ASN A 281 12.36 -10.21 -59.04
N SER A 282 12.18 -11.45 -58.57
CA SER A 282 12.96 -11.94 -57.42
C SER A 282 14.31 -12.50 -57.89
N THR A 283 15.36 -11.69 -57.81
CA THR A 283 16.74 -12.18 -57.98
C THR A 283 17.19 -12.84 -56.68
N VAL A 284 17.22 -14.16 -56.65
CA VAL A 284 17.81 -14.93 -55.54
C VAL A 284 19.29 -15.14 -55.84
N THR A 285 20.15 -14.36 -55.19
CA THR A 285 21.61 -14.60 -55.24
C THR A 285 21.96 -15.64 -54.19
N THR A 286 22.06 -16.91 -54.57
CA THR A 286 22.69 -17.93 -53.73
C THR A 286 24.20 -17.84 -53.90
N ASN A 287 24.93 -17.58 -52.82
CA ASN A 287 26.37 -17.80 -52.79
C ASN A 287 26.62 -19.31 -52.86
N ALA A 288 26.88 -19.81 -54.07
CA ALA A 288 27.36 -21.16 -54.29
C ALA A 288 28.88 -21.15 -54.26
N THR A 289 29.46 -21.37 -53.08
CA THR A 289 30.78 -22.00 -52.94
C THR A 289 30.85 -22.69 -51.59
N ALA A 290 31.10 -24.00 -51.65
CA ALA A 290 31.50 -24.85 -50.55
C ALA A 290 32.89 -24.47 -50.01
#